data_AF-A0A3D4UPF2-F1
#
_entry.id   AF-A0A3D4UPF2-F1
#
_cell.length_a   1.000
_cell.length_b   1.000
_cell.length_c   1.000
_cell.angle_alpha   90.00
_cell.angle_beta   90.00
_cell.angle_gamma   90.00
#
_symmetry.space_group_name_H-M   'P 1'
#
loop_
_entity.id
_entity.type
_entity.pdbx_description
1 polymer ?
#
loop_
_entity_poly.entity_id
_entity_poly.type
_entity_poly.pdbx_seq_one_letter_code
_entity_poly.pdbx_strand_id
1 'polypeptide(L)'
;MSDSPQPLSELTESLIELLFTERDQEEARFLLAQIEGEVRSSERIQIAAIKSSNSDTTELAACIDEANRDWRDLLMGAGFGHDVKAHINWAQDQLD
;
A
#
# COMPACT_ATOMS: atom_id res chain seq x y z
N MET A 1 -19.09 14.86 -7.70
CA MET A 1 -18.05 13.84 -7.89
C MET A 1 -18.18 12.94 -6.67
N SER A 2 -18.46 11.66 -6.85
CA SER A 2 -18.71 10.75 -5.72
C SER A 2 -17.38 10.39 -5.09
N ASP A 3 -17.06 10.99 -3.95
CA ASP A 3 -15.92 10.60 -3.09
C ASP A 3 -16.27 9.31 -2.32
N SER A 4 -16.47 8.22 -3.05
CA SER A 4 -16.44 6.88 -2.44
C SER A 4 -15.02 6.35 -2.61
N PRO A 5 -14.31 5.99 -1.52
CA PRO A 5 -12.98 5.40 -1.65
C PRO A 5 -13.07 4.16 -2.55
N GLN A 6 -12.13 4.03 -3.50
CA GLN A 6 -12.06 2.82 -4.31
C GLN A 6 -11.78 1.63 -3.39
N PRO A 7 -12.46 0.49 -3.58
CA PRO A 7 -12.15 -0.71 -2.82
C PRO A 7 -10.71 -1.17 -3.08
N LEU A 8 -10.04 -1.66 -2.03
CA LEU A 8 -8.72 -2.27 -2.15
C LEU A 8 -8.81 -3.56 -2.99
N SER A 9 -7.72 -3.91 -3.65
CA SER A 9 -7.64 -5.15 -4.42
C SER A 9 -7.54 -6.38 -3.49
N GLU A 10 -7.88 -7.55 -4.04
CA GLU A 10 -7.76 -8.83 -3.31
C GLU A 10 -6.32 -9.11 -2.85
N LEU A 11 -5.32 -8.73 -3.66
CA LEU A 11 -3.91 -8.91 -3.31
C LEU A 11 -3.50 -8.01 -2.14
N THR A 12 -3.91 -6.74 -2.16
CA THR A 12 -3.67 -5.80 -1.05
C THR A 12 -4.36 -6.28 0.23
N GLU A 13 -5.61 -6.74 0.15
CA GLU A 13 -6.33 -7.30 1.29
C GLU A 13 -5.63 -8.53 1.88
N SER A 14 -5.19 -9.46 1.04
CA SER A 14 -4.46 -10.65 1.48
C SER A 14 -3.17 -10.30 2.22
N LEU A 15 -2.46 -9.26 1.77
CA LEU A 15 -1.26 -8.77 2.46
C LEU A 15 -1.58 -8.11 3.79
N ILE A 16 -2.68 -7.35 3.88
CA ILE A 16 -3.13 -6.75 5.15
C ILE A 16 -3.40 -7.85 6.18
N GLU A 17 -4.13 -8.88 5.78
CA GLU A 17 -4.48 -10.00 6.65
C GLU A 17 -3.25 -10.80 7.12
N LEU A 18 -2.26 -10.97 6.23
CA LEU A 18 -1.03 -11.68 6.53
C LEU A 18 -0.08 -10.90 7.44
N LEU A 19 0.15 -9.62 7.13
CA LEU A 19 1.26 -8.85 7.68
C LEU A 19 0.88 -8.05 8.93
N PHE A 20 -0.36 -7.56 9.00
CA PHE A 20 -0.84 -6.76 10.13
C PHE A 20 -1.60 -7.61 11.15
N THR A 21 -1.49 -7.24 12.43
CA THR A 21 -2.26 -7.88 13.49
C THR A 21 -3.76 -7.62 13.27
N GLU A 22 -4.64 -8.55 13.69
CA GLU A 22 -6.11 -8.37 13.58
C GLU A 22 -6.58 -7.01 14.11
N ARG A 23 -5.93 -6.49 15.16
CA ARG A 23 -6.23 -5.18 15.76
C ARG A 23 -5.95 -4.01 14.82
N ASP A 24 -4.92 -4.13 13.99
CA ASP A 24 -4.39 -3.04 13.17
C ASP A 24 -4.86 -3.14 11.70
N GLN A 25 -5.45 -4.25 11.28
CA GLN A 25 -5.92 -4.46 9.90
C GLN A 25 -6.98 -3.43 9.47
N GLU A 26 -7.93 -3.07 10.34
CA GLU A 26 -8.96 -2.07 10.01
C GLU A 26 -8.34 -0.67 9.80
N GLU A 27 -7.37 -0.30 10.63
CA GLU A 27 -6.62 0.95 10.49
C GLU A 27 -5.78 0.95 9.20
N ALA A 28 -5.11 -0.17 8.88
CA ALA A 28 -4.34 -0.30 7.66
C ALA A 28 -5.21 -0.09 6.40
N ARG A 29 -6.41 -0.70 6.37
CA ARG A 29 -7.38 -0.49 5.30
C ARG A 29 -7.81 0.97 5.18
N PHE A 30 -8.12 1.58 6.32
CA PHE A 30 -8.52 2.97 6.37
C PHE A 30 -7.44 3.91 5.83
N LEU A 31 -6.18 3.72 6.24
CA LEU A 31 -5.03 4.50 5.78
C LEU A 31 -4.77 4.33 4.28
N LEU A 32 -4.77 3.09 3.78
CA LEU A 32 -4.53 2.82 2.35
C LEU A 32 -5.61 3.40 1.43
N ALA A 33 -6.84 3.51 1.91
CA ALA A 33 -7.94 4.16 1.19
C ALA A 33 -7.77 5.69 1.07
N GLN A 34 -6.84 6.31 1.81
CA GLN A 34 -6.56 7.75 1.74
C GLN A 34 -5.51 8.14 0.70
N ILE A 35 -4.94 7.20 -0.05
CA ILE A 35 -4.02 7.53 -1.15
C ILE A 35 -4.83 8.20 -2.27
N GLU A 36 -4.50 9.46 -2.58
CA GLU A 36 -5.25 10.28 -3.53
C GLU A 36 -4.82 10.08 -5.01
N GLY A 37 -5.79 10.19 -5.92
CA GLY A 37 -5.60 10.32 -7.37
C GLY A 37 -5.92 9.07 -8.20
N GLU A 38 -6.79 9.19 -9.21
CA GLU A 38 -7.31 8.07 -10.03
C GLU A 38 -6.26 7.26 -10.82
N VAL A 39 -5.12 7.86 -11.17
CA VAL A 39 -3.98 7.20 -11.84
C VAL A 39 -2.92 6.75 -10.83
N ARG A 40 -3.07 7.15 -9.57
CA ARG A 40 -2.10 7.06 -8.46
C ARG A 40 -2.57 6.16 -7.31
N SER A 41 -3.84 5.76 -7.27
CA SER A 41 -4.37 4.67 -6.43
C SER A 41 -4.05 3.29 -7.00
N SER A 42 -2.83 3.11 -7.53
CA SER A 42 -2.39 1.81 -8.00
C SER A 42 -2.10 0.92 -6.81
N GLU A 43 -2.61 -0.31 -6.82
CA GLU A 43 -2.21 -1.43 -5.97
C GLU A 43 -0.68 -1.44 -5.71
N ARG A 44 0.13 -1.08 -6.71
CA ARG A 44 1.58 -0.93 -6.58
C ARG A 44 2.03 0.07 -5.50
N ILE A 45 1.37 1.22 -5.37
CA ILE A 45 1.69 2.25 -4.38
C ILE A 45 1.20 1.81 -3.00
N GLN A 46 0.00 1.20 -2.91
CA GLN A 46 -0.51 0.61 -1.68
C GLN A 46 0.45 -0.44 -1.12
N ILE A 47 0.90 -1.37 -1.98
CA ILE A 47 1.84 -2.43 -1.61
C ILE A 47 3.23 -1.85 -1.31
N ALA A 48 3.64 -0.76 -1.97
CA ALA A 48 4.87 -0.05 -1.60
C ALA A 48 4.81 0.52 -0.18
N ALA A 49 3.67 1.11 0.20
CA ALA A 49 3.45 1.63 1.55
C ALA A 49 3.46 0.52 2.60
N ILE A 50 2.75 -0.60 2.34
CA ILE A 50 2.77 -1.80 3.20
C ILE A 50 4.19 -2.32 3.42
N LYS A 51 4.96 -2.49 2.33
CA LYS A 51 6.34 -2.98 2.42
C LYS A 51 7.22 -2.03 3.22
N SER A 52 7.07 -0.73 2.99
CA SER A 52 7.92 0.30 3.63
C SER A 52 7.58 0.51 5.10
N SER A 53 6.33 0.22 5.50
CA SER A 53 5.86 0.38 6.87
C SER A 53 6.27 -0.74 7.82
N ASN A 54 6.83 -1.85 7.31
CA ASN A 54 7.18 -3.04 8.11
C ASN A 54 6.02 -3.54 9.01
N SER A 55 4.78 -3.48 8.49
CA SER A 55 3.56 -3.90 9.20
C SER A 55 3.19 -3.07 10.43
N ASP A 56 3.75 -1.87 10.58
CA ASP A 56 3.38 -0.90 11.61
C ASP A 56 2.44 0.18 11.02
N THR A 57 1.33 0.47 11.69
CA THR A 57 0.34 1.44 11.19
C THR A 57 0.76 2.90 11.35
N THR A 58 1.67 3.20 12.28
CA THR A 58 2.26 4.54 12.42
C THR A 58 3.20 4.82 11.27
N GLU A 59 4.08 3.87 10.95
CA GLU A 59 4.96 3.96 9.78
C GLU A 59 4.16 3.92 8.47
N LEU A 60 3.04 3.18 8.44
CA LEU A 60 2.14 3.15 7.30
C LEU A 60 1.58 4.54 7.03
N ALA A 61 1.04 5.22 8.05
CA ALA A 61 0.54 6.58 7.92
C ALA A 61 1.59 7.54 7.36
N ALA A 62 2.84 7.45 7.83
CA ALA A 62 3.96 8.23 7.29
C ALA A 62 4.23 7.91 5.80
N CYS A 63 4.14 6.64 5.41
CA CYS A 63 4.26 6.23 4.00
C CYS A 63 3.11 6.76 3.13
N ILE A 64 1.88 6.85 3.66
CA ILE A 64 0.74 7.42 2.94
C ILE A 64 0.95 8.93 2.71
N ASP A 65 1.42 9.66 3.72
CA ASP A 65 1.76 11.08 3.59
C ASP A 65 2.82 11.32 2.51
N GLU A 66 3.84 10.45 2.46
CA GLU A 66 4.87 10.50 1.41
C GLU A 66 4.30 10.13 0.04
N ALA A 67 3.44 9.12 -0.05
CA ALA A 67 2.80 8.73 -1.31
C ALA A 67 2.00 9.88 -1.94
N ASN A 68 1.25 10.61 -1.10
CA ASN A 68 0.43 11.74 -1.51
C ASN A 68 1.31 12.95 -1.92
N ARG A 69 2.51 13.08 -1.36
CA ARG A 69 3.48 14.13 -1.73
C ARG A 69 4.28 13.77 -2.99
N ASP A 70 4.99 12.64 -2.97
CA ASP A 70 5.78 12.11 -4.08
C ASP A 70 5.80 10.58 -4.09
N TRP A 71 4.74 10.00 -4.67
CA TRP A 71 4.62 8.56 -4.91
C TRP A 71 5.82 7.92 -5.61
N ARG A 72 6.63 8.67 -6.37
CA ARG A 72 7.80 8.08 -7.06
C ARG A 72 8.87 7.72 -6.05
N ASP A 73 9.09 8.56 -5.05
CA ASP A 73 10.12 8.31 -4.04
C ASP A 73 9.74 7.12 -3.17
N LEU A 74 8.46 6.99 -2.81
CA LEU A 74 7.96 5.78 -2.15
C LEU A 74 8.19 4.52 -2.99
N LEU A 75 7.87 4.55 -4.29
CA LEU A 75 8.12 3.40 -5.18
C LEU A 75 9.61 3.08 -5.29
N MET A 76 10.48 4.09 -5.34
CA MET A 76 11.92 3.88 -5.39
C MET A 76 12.43 3.26 -4.08
N GLY A 77 12.00 3.78 -2.92
CA GLY A 77 12.35 3.26 -1.60
C GLY A 77 11.89 1.82 -1.39
N ALA A 78 10.69 1.47 -1.85
CA ALA A 78 10.16 0.11 -1.80
C ALA A 78 10.82 -0.85 -2.82
N GLY A 79 11.63 -0.35 -3.74
CA GLY A 79 12.23 -1.13 -4.83
C GLY A 79 11.27 -1.47 -5.98
N PHE A 80 10.16 -0.74 -6.10
CA PHE A 80 9.13 -0.92 -7.14
C PHE A 80 9.15 0.14 -8.24
N GLY A 81 10.13 1.06 -8.21
CA GLY A 81 10.24 2.16 -9.17
C GLY A 81 10.72 1.75 -10.57
N HIS A 82 11.44 0.63 -10.69
CA HIS A 82 12.07 0.21 -11.96
C HIS A 82 11.31 -0.88 -12.71
N ASP A 83 10.46 -1.64 -12.03
CA ASP A 83 9.67 -2.72 -12.62
C ASP A 83 8.22 -2.63 -12.14
N VAL A 84 7.31 -2.51 -13.09
CA VAL A 84 5.87 -2.43 -12.83
C VAL A 84 5.31 -3.68 -12.17
N LYS A 85 5.98 -4.84 -12.28
CA LYS A 85 5.55 -6.11 -11.67
C LYS A 85 6.25 -6.44 -10.35
N ALA A 86 7.23 -5.65 -9.91
CA ALA A 86 8.00 -5.96 -8.70
C ALA A 86 7.13 -6.06 -7.43
N HIS A 87 6.07 -5.26 -7.33
CA HIS A 87 5.10 -5.33 -6.23
C HIS A 87 4.32 -6.64 -6.20
N ILE A 88 3.94 -7.17 -7.36
CA ILE A 88 3.22 -8.46 -7.47
C ILE A 88 4.15 -9.59 -7.05
N ASN A 89 5.37 -9.62 -7.57
CA ASN A 89 6.35 -10.65 -7.22
C ASN A 89 6.65 -10.65 -5.73
N TRP A 90 6.89 -9.46 -5.15
CA TRP A 90 7.11 -9.34 -3.70
C TRP A 90 5.89 -9.81 -2.90
N ALA A 91 4.67 -9.46 -3.33
CA ALA A 91 3.46 -9.88 -2.65
C ALA A 91 3.27 -11.40 -2.70
N GLN A 92 3.55 -12.03 -3.84
CA GLN A 92 3.55 -13.49 -3.99
C GLN A 92 4.57 -14.15 -3.06
N ASP A 93 5.79 -13.62 -2.99
CA ASP A 93 6.83 -14.11 -2.09
C ASP A 93 6.44 -14.03 -0.59
N GLN A 94 5.50 -13.16 -0.21
CA GLN A 94 4.98 -13.12 1.16
C GLN A 94 3.87 -14.16 1.41
N LEU A 95 3.07 -14.46 0.38
CA LEU A 95 1.87 -15.30 0.49
C LEU A 95 2.14 -16.80 0.26
N ASP A 96 3.32 -17.15 -0.26
CA ASP A 96 3.81 -18.52 -0.45
C ASP A 96 4.34 -19.16 0.86
#